data_AF-A0A084G9K0-F1
#
_entry.id   AF-A0A084G9K0-F1
#
_cell.length_a   1.000
_cell.length_b   1.000
_cell.length_c   1.000
_cell.angle_alpha   90.00
_cell.angle_beta   90.00
_cell.angle_gamma   90.00
#
_symmetry.space_group_name_H-M   'P 1'
#
loop_
_entity.id
_entity.type
_entity.pdbx_description
1 polymer ?
#
loop_
_entity_poly.entity_id
_entity_poly.type
_entity_poly.pdbx_seq_one_letter_code
_entity_poly.pdbx_strand_id
1 'polypeptide(L)'
;MTYPDDSSFPSSAFAAFRKSPRQEDLSRLAAEHLKHDLTEGDRDILAKASSRISTRATVGSILGLGLGVYMAYGLRRGRVEMFNAFRTARKPVQVTFADGTTEKLPDLTRIMQPTAMGDVFTYLLCGLGGLFFGGETGFLAGTWSATRAIRENPDTEKRIGVAYRRFKADFLRREAERLEAGGPIDLF
;
A
#
# COMPACT_ATOMS: atom_id res chain seq x y z
N MET A 1 32.40 18.03 24.24
CA MET A 1 31.72 18.36 22.98
C MET A 1 31.53 17.05 22.25
N THR A 2 30.41 16.37 22.51
CA THR A 2 30.10 15.02 22.04
C THR A 2 29.01 15.12 20.98
N TYR A 3 29.30 14.60 19.79
CA TYR A 3 28.39 14.47 18.65
C TYR A 3 27.25 13.50 18.99
N PRO A 4 25.98 13.78 18.65
CA PRO A 4 24.93 12.77 18.72
C PRO A 4 25.12 11.74 17.59
N ASP A 5 24.97 10.47 17.94
CA ASP A 5 25.05 9.29 17.08
C ASP A 5 23.72 9.15 16.32
N ASP A 6 23.63 9.77 15.15
CA ASP A 6 22.48 9.72 14.24
C ASP A 6 22.54 8.43 13.40
N SER A 7 22.23 7.27 13.98
CA SER A 7 22.24 5.99 13.23
C SER A 7 21.08 5.03 13.54
N SER A 8 19.97 5.52 14.10
CA SER A 8 18.84 4.68 14.55
C SER A 8 17.71 4.43 13.51
N PHE A 9 18.01 4.31 12.22
CA PHE A 9 17.08 3.75 11.22
C PHE A 9 17.87 2.95 10.18
N PRO A 10 17.76 1.59 10.18
CA PRO A 10 16.65 0.90 9.53
C PRO A 10 16.16 -0.37 10.26
N SER A 11 16.56 -0.60 11.52
CA SER A 11 16.32 -1.86 12.22
C SER A 11 14.84 -2.16 12.49
N SER A 12 14.03 -1.11 12.71
CA SER A 12 12.59 -1.20 12.96
C SER A 12 11.77 -1.47 11.69
N ALA A 13 12.18 -0.93 10.53
CA ALA A 13 11.50 -1.18 9.25
C ALA A 13 11.62 -2.64 8.80
N PHE A 14 12.75 -3.29 9.10
CA PHE A 14 12.94 -4.72 8.84
C PHE A 14 12.33 -5.65 9.91
N ALA A 15 11.97 -5.12 11.08
CA ALA A 15 11.35 -5.90 12.15
C ALA A 15 9.93 -6.38 11.76
N ALA A 16 9.18 -5.58 11.00
CA ALA A 16 7.86 -5.95 10.46
C ALA A 16 7.91 -7.12 9.46
N PHE A 17 9.07 -7.36 8.82
CA PHE A 17 9.27 -8.48 7.89
C PHE A 17 9.77 -9.76 8.57
N ARG A 18 10.08 -9.72 9.87
CA ARG A 18 10.53 -10.90 10.61
C ARG A 18 9.29 -11.69 11.05
N LYS A 19 9.22 -12.98 10.71
CA LYS A 19 8.18 -13.87 11.25
C LYS A 19 8.24 -13.80 12.77
N SER A 20 7.19 -13.29 13.38
CA SER A 20 7.09 -13.29 14.83
C SER A 20 6.67 -14.68 15.32
N PRO A 21 7.09 -15.12 16.52
CA PRO A 21 6.62 -16.37 17.12
C PRO A 21 5.09 -16.45 17.14
N ARG A 22 4.43 -15.30 17.34
CA ARG A 22 2.98 -15.14 17.23
C ARG A 22 2.45 -15.58 15.87
N GLN A 23 3.05 -15.10 14.78
CA GLN A 23 2.60 -15.46 13.43
C GLN A 23 2.78 -16.94 13.14
N GLU A 24 3.83 -17.57 13.67
CA GLU A 24 4.08 -19.01 13.52
C GLU A 24 3.02 -19.83 14.27
N ASP A 25 2.72 -19.49 15.52
CA ASP A 25 1.66 -20.14 16.31
C ASP A 25 0.28 -20.02 15.65
N LEU A 26 -0.03 -18.85 15.08
CA LEU A 26 -1.28 -18.61 14.34
C LEU A 26 -1.33 -19.41 13.05
N SER A 27 -0.22 -19.47 12.31
CA SER A 27 -0.14 -20.26 11.08
C SER A 27 -0.33 -21.75 11.36
N ARG A 28 0.19 -22.23 12.51
CA ARG A 28 0.04 -23.61 12.97
C ARG A 28 -1.40 -23.90 13.39
N LEU A 29 -2.02 -23.03 14.18
CA LEU A 29 -3.42 -23.16 14.59
C LEU A 29 -4.34 -23.16 13.35
N ALA A 30 -4.11 -22.27 12.39
CA ALA A 30 -4.85 -22.25 11.14
C ALA A 30 -4.66 -23.55 10.36
N ALA A 31 -3.43 -24.07 10.27
CA ALA A 31 -3.15 -25.34 9.60
C ALA A 31 -3.84 -26.53 10.27
N GLU A 32 -3.93 -26.54 11.60
CA GLU A 32 -4.66 -27.57 12.37
C GLU A 32 -6.15 -27.53 12.04
N HIS A 33 -6.80 -26.37 12.10
CA HIS A 33 -8.22 -26.23 11.72
C HIS A 33 -8.49 -26.56 10.24
N LEU A 34 -7.60 -26.17 9.32
CA LEU A 34 -7.72 -26.53 7.91
C LEU A 34 -7.62 -28.04 7.68
N LYS A 35 -6.83 -28.75 8.49
CA LYS A 35 -6.67 -30.21 8.38
C LYS A 35 -7.84 -30.96 9.00
N HIS A 36 -8.31 -30.53 10.17
CA HIS A 36 -9.31 -31.24 10.96
C HIS A 36 -10.75 -30.90 10.58
N ASP A 37 -11.06 -29.64 10.28
CA ASP A 37 -12.44 -29.19 10.05
C ASP A 37 -12.87 -29.22 8.57
N LEU A 38 -11.93 -29.37 7.64
CA LEU A 38 -12.18 -29.30 6.20
C LEU A 38 -11.81 -30.58 5.46
N THR A 39 -12.58 -30.87 4.40
CA THR A 39 -12.25 -31.94 3.46
C THR A 39 -11.11 -31.53 2.53
N GLU A 40 -10.49 -32.50 1.87
CA GLU A 40 -9.40 -32.24 0.91
C GLU A 40 -9.85 -31.38 -0.27
N GLY A 41 -11.07 -31.60 -0.78
CA GLY A 41 -11.66 -30.77 -1.83
C GLY A 41 -11.89 -29.32 -1.38
N ASP A 42 -12.36 -29.10 -0.15
CA ASP A 42 -12.56 -27.74 0.36
C ASP A 42 -11.21 -27.00 0.55
N ARG A 43 -10.16 -27.72 0.96
CA ARG A 43 -8.80 -27.17 1.03
C ARG A 43 -8.26 -26.74 -0.34
N ASP A 44 -8.48 -27.55 -1.38
CA ASP A 44 -8.08 -27.20 -2.75
C ASP A 44 -8.86 -25.96 -3.26
N ILE A 45 -10.15 -25.86 -2.96
CA ILE A 45 -10.96 -24.68 -3.29
C ILE A 45 -10.41 -23.43 -2.59
N LEU A 46 -10.06 -23.52 -1.30
CA LEU A 46 -9.45 -22.42 -0.56
C LEU A 46 -8.07 -22.05 -1.11
N ALA A 47 -7.24 -23.03 -1.47
CA ALA A 47 -5.95 -22.81 -2.10
C ALA A 47 -6.10 -22.07 -3.44
N LYS A 48 -7.03 -22.52 -4.30
CA LYS A 48 -7.36 -21.86 -5.57
C LYS A 48 -7.96 -20.47 -5.38
N ALA A 49 -8.76 -20.26 -4.33
CA ALA A 49 -9.28 -18.94 -3.99
C ALA A 49 -8.16 -17.99 -3.59
N SER A 50 -7.23 -18.43 -2.73
CA SER A 50 -6.07 -17.65 -2.31
C SER A 50 -5.14 -17.32 -3.49
N SER A 51 -4.90 -18.28 -4.38
CA SER A 51 -4.07 -18.06 -5.56
C SER A 51 -4.71 -17.03 -6.49
N ARG A 52 -6.02 -17.10 -6.73
CA ARG A 52 -6.76 -16.08 -7.51
C ARG A 52 -6.65 -14.68 -6.91
N ILE A 53 -6.72 -14.54 -5.59
CA ILE A 53 -6.54 -13.26 -4.91
C ILE A 53 -5.12 -12.74 -5.18
N SER A 54 -4.11 -13.57 -4.92
CA SER A 54 -2.71 -13.19 -5.13
C SER A 54 -2.42 -12.82 -6.58
N THR A 55 -2.85 -13.62 -7.56
CA THR A 55 -2.62 -13.37 -8.98
C THR A 55 -3.25 -12.06 -9.42
N ARG A 56 -4.50 -11.78 -9.01
CA ARG A 56 -5.15 -10.51 -9.38
C ARG A 56 -4.54 -9.31 -8.66
N ALA A 57 -4.13 -9.45 -7.40
CA ALA A 57 -3.40 -8.40 -6.70
C ALA A 57 -2.07 -8.10 -7.39
N THR A 58 -1.29 -9.14 -7.75
CA THR A 58 -0.02 -8.99 -8.48
C THR A 58 -0.20 -8.32 -9.84
N VAL A 59 -1.17 -8.79 -10.64
CA VAL A 59 -1.47 -8.17 -11.94
C VAL A 59 -1.90 -6.71 -11.77
N GLY A 60 -2.78 -6.44 -10.80
CA GLY A 60 -3.21 -5.09 -10.45
C GLY A 60 -2.05 -4.19 -10.05
N SER A 61 -1.15 -4.68 -9.20
CA SER A 61 0.07 -3.98 -8.76
C SER A 61 1.00 -3.63 -9.94
N ILE A 62 1.23 -4.57 -10.86
CA ILE A 62 2.06 -4.32 -12.05
C ILE A 62 1.43 -3.25 -12.93
N LEU A 63 0.13 -3.37 -13.20
CA LEU A 63 -0.60 -2.38 -14.01
C LEU A 63 -0.63 -1.01 -13.34
N GLY A 64 -0.86 -0.98 -12.02
CA GLY A 64 -0.88 0.23 -11.23
C GLY A 64 0.47 0.93 -11.18
N LEU A 65 1.57 0.18 -11.02
CA LEU A 65 2.93 0.73 -11.08
C LEU A 65 3.23 1.30 -12.47
N GLY A 66 2.86 0.58 -13.53
CA GLY A 66 2.99 1.07 -14.91
C GLY A 66 2.24 2.38 -15.13
N LEU A 67 0.99 2.45 -14.66
CA LEU A 67 0.18 3.67 -14.71
C LEU A 67 0.78 4.81 -13.88
N GLY A 68 1.33 4.49 -12.70
CA GLY A 68 2.02 5.44 -11.84
C GLY A 68 3.25 6.06 -12.52
N VAL A 69 4.09 5.23 -13.15
CA VAL A 69 5.26 5.68 -13.92
C VAL A 69 4.83 6.52 -15.12
N TYR A 70 3.77 6.13 -15.83
CA TYR A 70 3.21 6.90 -16.94
C TYR A 70 2.71 8.28 -16.49
N MET A 71 2.00 8.35 -15.36
CA MET A 71 1.53 9.60 -14.78
C MET A 71 2.70 10.50 -14.34
N ALA A 72 3.73 9.92 -13.71
CA ALA A 72 4.94 10.65 -13.32
C ALA A 72 5.63 11.28 -14.53
N TYR A 73 5.73 10.53 -15.63
CA TYR A 73 6.27 11.03 -16.89
C TYR A 73 5.45 12.20 -17.45
N GLY A 74 4.11 12.10 -17.44
CA GLY A 74 3.22 13.19 -17.85
C GLY A 74 3.38 14.45 -17.00
N LEU A 75 3.42 14.32 -15.68
CA LEU A 75 3.63 15.42 -14.75
C LEU A 75 4.99 16.11 -14.95
N ARG A 76 6.05 15.32 -15.15
CA ARG A 76 7.39 15.85 -15.44
C ARG A 76 7.39 16.66 -16.74
N ARG A 77 6.78 16.13 -17.80
CA ARG A 77 6.64 16.84 -19.08
C ARG A 77 5.88 18.15 -18.93
N GLY A 78 4.72 18.14 -18.28
CA GLY A 78 3.92 19.34 -18.05
C GLY A 78 4.69 20.41 -17.27
N ARG A 79 5.45 20.02 -16.24
CA ARG A 79 6.30 20.97 -15.49
C ARG A 79 7.40 21.59 -16.34
N VAL A 80 8.04 20.81 -17.22
CA VAL A 80 9.08 21.32 -18.14
C VAL A 80 8.47 22.25 -19.19
N GLU A 81 7.34 21.89 -19.78
CA GLU A 81 6.62 22.71 -20.77
C GLU A 81 6.17 24.03 -20.14
N MET A 82 5.62 23.99 -18.93
CA MET A 82 5.22 25.18 -18.16
C MET A 82 6.43 26.09 -17.88
N PHE A 83 7.54 25.53 -17.39
CA PHE A 83 8.76 26.29 -17.14
C PHE A 83 9.29 26.96 -18.40
N ASN A 84 9.31 26.23 -19.53
CA ASN A 84 9.75 26.77 -20.81
C ASN A 84 8.85 27.93 -21.26
N ALA A 85 7.54 27.79 -21.15
CA ALA A 85 6.59 28.85 -21.50
C ALA A 85 6.82 30.12 -20.66
N PHE A 86 6.98 30.00 -19.33
CA PHE A 86 7.26 31.14 -18.46
C PHE A 86 8.62 31.79 -18.70
N ARG A 87 9.63 30.99 -19.07
CA ARG A 87 10.97 31.49 -19.38
C ARG A 87 10.99 32.29 -20.68
N THR A 88 10.23 31.87 -21.69
CA THR A 88 10.18 32.53 -23.01
C THR A 88 9.15 33.66 -23.09
N ALA A 89 8.15 33.67 -22.21
CA ALA A 89 7.15 34.73 -22.15
C ALA A 89 7.76 36.06 -21.68
N ARG A 90 7.23 37.17 -22.21
CA ARG A 90 7.62 38.52 -21.79
C ARG A 90 7.16 38.73 -20.35
N LYS A 91 8.09 38.88 -19.40
CA LYS A 91 7.78 39.02 -17.97
C LYS A 91 7.35 40.45 -17.63
N PRO A 92 6.21 40.67 -16.94
CA PRO A 92 5.87 41.99 -16.41
C PRO A 92 6.83 42.36 -15.29
N VAL A 93 7.50 43.51 -15.43
CA VAL A 93 8.57 43.95 -14.51
C VAL A 93 8.02 44.81 -13.36
N GLN A 94 6.85 45.42 -13.57
CA GLN A 94 6.27 46.44 -12.69
C GLN A 94 4.74 46.34 -12.73
N VAL A 95 4.06 46.51 -11.59
CA VAL A 95 2.62 46.80 -11.54
C VAL A 95 2.45 48.20 -10.98
N THR A 96 1.60 48.99 -11.63
CA THR A 96 1.11 50.26 -11.12
C THR A 96 -0.26 50.02 -10.49
N PHE A 97 -0.37 50.25 -9.19
CA PHE A 97 -1.64 50.18 -8.49
C PHE A 97 -2.49 51.44 -8.74
N ALA A 98 -3.79 51.37 -8.47
CA ALA A 98 -4.73 52.47 -8.76
C ALA A 98 -4.40 53.77 -7.99
N ASP A 99 -3.70 53.62 -6.87
CA ASP A 99 -3.13 54.63 -5.98
C ASP A 99 -1.80 55.24 -6.48
N GLY A 100 -1.31 54.84 -7.65
CA GLY A 100 -0.10 55.38 -8.28
C GLY A 100 1.21 54.77 -7.78
N THR A 101 1.15 53.94 -6.74
CA THR A 101 2.29 53.15 -6.23
C THR A 101 2.75 52.15 -7.28
N THR A 102 4.06 52.10 -7.55
CA THR A 102 4.65 51.13 -8.48
C THR A 102 5.49 50.12 -7.70
N GLU A 103 5.15 48.83 -7.78
CA GLU A 103 5.94 47.75 -7.18
C GLU A 103 6.59 46.87 -8.26
N LYS A 104 7.82 46.42 -8.00
CA LYS A 104 8.53 45.47 -8.88
C LYS A 104 8.08 44.05 -8.56
N LEU A 105 7.74 43.29 -9.60
CA LEU A 105 7.42 41.87 -9.43
C LEU A 105 8.69 41.07 -9.15
N PRO A 106 8.69 40.18 -8.15
CA PRO A 106 9.79 39.25 -7.95
C PRO A 106 9.85 38.24 -9.11
N ASP A 107 11.07 37.90 -9.56
CA ASP A 107 11.23 36.84 -10.58
C ASP A 107 11.01 35.46 -9.97
N LEU A 108 9.86 34.86 -10.27
CA LEU A 108 9.45 33.54 -9.76
C LEU A 108 10.11 32.37 -10.50
N THR A 109 10.88 32.62 -11.57
CA THR A 109 11.44 31.56 -12.43
C THR A 109 12.32 30.58 -11.66
N ARG A 110 13.06 31.07 -10.66
CA ARG A 110 13.96 30.24 -9.84
C ARG A 110 13.20 29.23 -8.97
N ILE A 111 11.98 29.57 -8.55
CA ILE A 111 11.13 28.72 -7.71
C ILE A 111 10.42 27.66 -8.57
N MET A 112 10.05 28.01 -9.81
CA MET A 112 9.39 27.10 -10.74
C MET A 112 10.35 26.17 -11.52
N GLN A 113 11.66 26.29 -11.29
CA GLN A 113 12.64 25.49 -12.01
C GLN A 113 12.47 24.00 -11.69
N PRO A 114 12.36 23.12 -12.70
CA PRO A 114 12.36 21.68 -12.49
C PRO A 114 13.64 21.23 -11.77
N THR A 115 13.52 20.41 -10.74
CA THR A 115 14.65 19.90 -9.96
C THR A 115 14.72 18.38 -10.03
N ALA A 116 15.95 17.84 -9.97
CA ALA A 116 16.17 16.39 -9.97
C ALA A 116 15.50 15.70 -8.77
N MET A 117 15.57 16.32 -7.58
CA MET A 117 14.90 15.79 -6.38
C MET A 117 13.38 15.77 -6.55
N GLY A 118 12.79 16.83 -7.09
CA GLY A 118 11.36 16.88 -7.37
C GLY A 118 10.92 15.78 -8.34
N ASP A 119 11.75 15.46 -9.34
CA ASP A 119 11.50 14.34 -10.25
C ASP A 119 11.57 12.99 -9.53
N VAL A 120 12.57 12.76 -8.68
CA VAL A 120 12.66 11.53 -7.85
C VAL A 120 11.41 11.37 -6.99
N PHE A 121 10.98 12.41 -6.28
CA PHE A 121 9.75 12.37 -5.47
C PHE A 121 8.51 12.13 -6.33
N THR A 122 8.45 12.67 -7.55
CA THR A 122 7.32 12.44 -8.46
C THR A 122 7.23 10.96 -8.84
N TYR A 123 8.34 10.34 -9.28
CA TYR A 123 8.35 8.92 -9.63
C TYR A 123 8.10 8.02 -8.42
N LEU A 124 8.64 8.37 -7.25
CA LEU A 124 8.42 7.62 -6.03
C LEU A 124 6.95 7.69 -5.58
N LEU A 125 6.37 8.89 -5.51
CA LEU A 125 5.00 9.08 -5.05
C LEU A 125 3.99 8.47 -6.04
N CYS A 126 4.15 8.75 -7.33
CA CYS A 126 3.25 8.20 -8.35
C CYS A 126 3.47 6.69 -8.52
N GLY A 127 4.70 6.19 -8.41
CA GLY A 127 5.02 4.77 -8.47
C GLY A 127 4.43 4.00 -7.29
N LEU A 128 4.67 4.45 -6.05
CA LEU A 128 4.10 3.85 -4.84
C LEU A 128 2.58 3.99 -4.81
N GLY A 129 2.05 5.17 -5.14
CA GLY A 129 0.60 5.40 -5.21
C GLY A 129 -0.07 4.53 -6.27
N GLY A 130 0.54 4.40 -7.44
CA GLY A 130 0.09 3.50 -8.50
C GLY A 130 0.15 2.04 -8.10
N LEU A 131 1.26 1.59 -7.50
CA LEU A 131 1.42 0.23 -7.00
C LEU A 131 0.35 -0.12 -5.95
N PHE A 132 0.14 0.78 -4.99
CA PHE A 132 -0.86 0.63 -3.93
C PHE A 132 -2.27 0.57 -4.51
N PHE A 133 -2.66 1.57 -5.30
CA PHE A 133 -3.99 1.66 -5.90
C PHE A 133 -4.29 0.46 -6.81
N GLY A 134 -3.32 0.06 -7.63
CA GLY A 134 -3.43 -1.12 -8.48
C GLY A 134 -3.50 -2.42 -7.68
N GLY A 135 -2.68 -2.55 -6.63
CA GLY A 135 -2.66 -3.71 -5.75
C GLY A 135 -3.96 -3.90 -4.99
N GLU A 136 -4.49 -2.84 -4.38
CA GLU A 136 -5.79 -2.86 -3.68
C GLU A 136 -6.95 -3.16 -4.62
N THR A 137 -6.98 -2.51 -5.79
CA THR A 137 -8.01 -2.79 -6.80
C THR A 137 -7.94 -4.24 -7.28
N GLY A 138 -6.73 -4.75 -7.55
CA GLY A 138 -6.49 -6.14 -7.90
C GLY A 138 -6.88 -7.11 -6.78
N PHE A 139 -6.59 -6.76 -5.54
CA PHE A 139 -6.95 -7.53 -4.35
C PHE A 139 -8.46 -7.59 -4.16
N LEU A 140 -9.18 -6.47 -4.30
CA LEU A 140 -10.64 -6.42 -4.22
C LEU A 140 -11.27 -7.25 -5.34
N ALA A 141 -10.80 -7.11 -6.58
CA ALA A 141 -11.26 -7.93 -7.71
C ALA A 141 -10.98 -9.42 -7.49
N GLY A 142 -9.81 -9.74 -6.94
CA GLY A 142 -9.40 -11.08 -6.53
C GLY A 142 -10.36 -11.66 -5.49
N THR A 143 -10.63 -10.90 -4.43
CA THR A 143 -11.50 -11.28 -3.31
C THR A 143 -12.94 -11.49 -3.78
N TRP A 144 -13.46 -10.60 -4.62
CA TRP A 144 -14.80 -10.74 -5.19
C TRP A 144 -14.93 -12.03 -6.00
N SER A 145 -13.97 -12.31 -6.88
CA SER A 145 -13.97 -13.53 -7.68
C SER A 145 -13.73 -14.79 -6.88
N ALA A 146 -12.90 -14.75 -5.84
CA ALA A 146 -12.69 -15.86 -4.92
C ALA A 146 -13.96 -16.17 -4.13
N THR A 147 -14.61 -15.13 -3.59
CA THR A 147 -15.89 -15.23 -2.88
C THR A 147 -16.97 -15.83 -3.77
N ARG A 148 -17.06 -15.36 -5.03
CA ARG A 148 -18.00 -15.92 -6.01
C ARG A 148 -17.78 -17.42 -6.24
N ALA A 149 -16.53 -17.86 -6.29
CA ALA A 149 -16.20 -19.27 -6.50
C ALA A 149 -16.48 -20.16 -5.28
N ILE A 150 -16.30 -19.63 -4.06
CA ILE A 150 -16.66 -20.36 -2.84
C ILE A 150 -18.19 -20.49 -2.72
N ARG A 151 -18.93 -19.43 -3.07
CA ARG A 151 -20.40 -19.39 -3.03
C ARG A 151 -21.11 -20.28 -4.04
N GLU A 152 -20.40 -20.74 -5.07
CA GLU A 152 -20.95 -21.65 -6.07
C GLU A 152 -21.38 -23.00 -5.44
N ASN A 153 -20.72 -23.41 -4.35
CA ASN A 153 -21.05 -24.61 -3.59
C ASN A 153 -21.52 -24.26 -2.16
N PRO A 154 -22.84 -24.21 -1.89
CA PRO A 154 -23.36 -23.73 -0.61
C PRO A 154 -22.95 -24.62 0.59
N ASP A 155 -22.72 -25.92 0.36
CA ASP A 155 -22.25 -26.82 1.42
C ASP A 155 -20.77 -26.59 1.77
N THR A 156 -19.94 -26.33 0.76
CA THR A 156 -18.54 -25.93 0.96
C THR A 156 -18.46 -24.60 1.68
N GLU A 157 -19.26 -23.60 1.29
CA GLU A 157 -19.33 -22.30 1.98
C GLU A 157 -19.70 -22.47 3.46
N LYS A 158 -20.70 -23.30 3.77
CA LYS A 158 -21.10 -23.58 5.16
C LYS A 158 -19.97 -24.24 5.96
N ARG A 159 -19.30 -25.25 5.42
CA ARG A 159 -18.18 -25.95 6.10
C ARG A 159 -17.01 -25.01 6.36
N ILE A 160 -16.59 -24.24 5.34
CA ILE A 160 -15.55 -23.21 5.48
C ILE A 160 -15.95 -22.18 6.54
N GLY A 161 -17.20 -21.73 6.54
CA GLY A 161 -17.70 -20.77 7.52
C GLY A 161 -17.69 -21.29 8.96
N VAL A 162 -18.02 -22.56 9.18
CA VAL A 162 -17.92 -23.19 10.50
C VAL A 162 -16.46 -23.31 10.95
N ALA A 163 -15.59 -23.83 10.09
CA ALA A 163 -14.16 -23.96 10.38
C ALA A 163 -13.53 -22.60 10.71
N TYR A 164 -13.85 -21.56 9.94
CA TYR A 164 -13.36 -20.20 10.18
C TYR A 164 -13.85 -19.63 11.52
N ARG A 165 -15.11 -19.88 11.91
CA ARG A 165 -15.64 -19.45 13.22
C ARG A 165 -14.94 -20.15 14.38
N ARG A 166 -14.67 -21.46 14.26
CA ARG A 166 -13.91 -22.23 15.27
C ARG A 166 -12.50 -21.71 15.42
N PHE A 167 -11.79 -21.57 14.30
CA PHE A 167 -10.45 -20.99 14.26
C PHE A 167 -10.42 -19.60 14.93
N LYS A 168 -11.37 -18.72 14.60
CA LYS A 168 -11.42 -17.37 15.19
C LYS A 168 -11.69 -17.41 16.70
N ALA A 169 -12.53 -18.32 17.17
CA ALA A 169 -12.80 -18.49 18.59
C ALA A 169 -11.52 -18.96 19.34
N ASP A 170 -10.81 -19.94 18.81
CA ASP A 170 -9.59 -20.46 19.44
C ASP A 170 -8.42 -19.47 19.33
N PHE A 171 -8.35 -18.69 18.25
CA PHE A 171 -7.45 -17.55 18.14
C PHE A 171 -7.68 -16.53 19.27
N LEU A 172 -8.94 -16.09 19.45
CA LEU A 172 -9.27 -15.10 20.47
C LEU A 172 -9.03 -15.63 21.89
N ARG A 173 -9.25 -16.92 22.15
CA ARG A 173 -8.93 -17.56 23.43
C ARG A 173 -7.44 -17.51 23.72
N ARG A 174 -6.60 -17.91 22.78
CA ARG A 174 -5.14 -17.86 22.93
C ARG A 174 -4.62 -16.43 23.10
N GLU A 175 -5.23 -15.48 22.39
CA GLU A 175 -4.87 -14.07 22.55
C GLU A 175 -5.26 -13.55 23.95
N ALA A 176 -6.43 -13.93 24.46
CA ALA A 176 -6.84 -13.60 25.83
C ALA A 176 -5.91 -14.22 26.87
N GLU A 177 -5.60 -15.52 26.76
CA GLU A 177 -4.64 -16.21 27.66
C GLU A 177 -3.26 -15.53 27.64
N ARG A 178 -2.80 -15.11 26.46
CA ARG A 178 -1.54 -14.38 26.33
C ARG A 178 -1.58 -13.01 27.01
N LEU A 179 -2.67 -12.27 26.87
CA LEU A 179 -2.86 -10.97 27.53
C LEU A 179 -2.93 -11.14 29.06
N GLU A 180 -3.61 -12.19 29.54
CA GLU A 180 -3.67 -12.55 30.96
C GLU A 180 -2.30 -12.95 31.52
N ALA A 181 -1.46 -13.61 30.73
CA ALA A 181 -0.09 -13.98 31.09
C ALA A 181 0.91 -12.79 31.09
N GLY A 182 0.44 -11.56 30.89
CA GLY A 182 1.29 -10.36 30.84
C GLY A 182 2.03 -10.19 29.52
N GLY A 183 1.53 -10.79 28.44
CA GLY A 183 2.07 -10.57 27.10
C GLY A 183 1.98 -9.09 26.67
N PRO A 184 2.87 -8.63 25.78
CA PRO A 184 2.84 -7.26 25.28
C PRO A 184 1.50 -6.96 24.59
N ILE A 185 0.90 -5.82 24.93
CA ILE A 185 -0.28 -5.27 24.25
C ILE A 185 0.22 -4.56 23.00
N ASP A 186 0.21 -5.25 21.87
CA ASP A 186 0.48 -4.62 20.58
C ASP A 186 -0.78 -3.85 20.14
N LEU A 187 -0.87 -2.59 20.54
CA LEU A 187 -1.80 -1.63 19.92
C LEU A 187 -1.21 -1.23 18.56
N PHE A 188 -1.66 -1.94 17.53
CA PHE A 188 -1.39 -1.77 16.09
C PHE A 188 -0.06 -2.34 15.57
#